data_AF-A0A2A2W272-F1
#
_entry.id   AF-A0A2A2W272-F1
#
_cell.length_a   1.000
_cell.length_b   1.000
_cell.length_c   1.000
_cell.angle_alpha   90.00
_cell.angle_beta   90.00
_cell.angle_gamma   90.00
#
_symmetry.space_group_name_H-M   'P 1'
#
loop_
_entity.id
_entity.type
_entity.pdbx_description
1 polymer ?
#
loop_
_entity_poly.entity_id
_entity_poly.type
_entity_poly.pdbx_seq_one_letter_code
_entity_poly.pdbx_strand_id
1 'polypeptide(L)'
;MHSDYPDLMQSYEAFGKAAKEAGPLSAREVALVKLAISLGAGLEGAAHSHCRKALEAGCTPDDLRHVAVVSAPTIGFPTMMRAKSWVEDVIDKQGGQE
;
A
#
# COMPACT_ATOMS: atom_id res chain seq x y z
N MET A 1 14.92 10.01 -10.40
CA MET A 1 13.82 9.54 -11.29
C MET A 1 13.08 10.71 -11.91
N HIS A 2 12.33 11.53 -11.17
CA HIS A 2 11.63 12.70 -11.75
C HIS A 2 12.56 13.70 -12.42
N SER A 3 13.74 13.98 -11.82
CA SER A 3 14.73 14.90 -12.42
C SER A 3 15.54 14.26 -13.56
N ASP A 4 15.78 12.96 -13.48
CA ASP A 4 16.69 12.25 -14.40
C ASP A 4 15.97 11.71 -15.65
N TYR A 5 14.68 11.35 -15.51
CA TYR A 5 13.85 10.73 -16.55
C TYR A 5 12.41 11.27 -16.50
N PRO A 6 12.20 12.57 -16.77
CA PRO A 6 10.91 13.23 -16.60
C PRO A 6 9.79 12.60 -17.45
N ASP A 7 10.05 12.34 -18.74
CA ASP A 7 9.04 11.79 -19.66
C ASP A 7 8.62 10.36 -19.29
N LEU A 8 9.57 9.56 -18.80
CA LEU A 8 9.30 8.22 -18.28
C LEU A 8 8.41 8.28 -17.05
N MET A 9 8.71 9.17 -16.10
CA MET A 9 7.91 9.33 -14.89
C MET A 9 6.52 9.85 -15.20
N GLN A 10 6.39 10.82 -16.11
CA GLN A 10 5.10 11.32 -16.57
C GLN A 10 4.26 10.19 -17.19
N SER A 11 4.86 9.36 -18.04
CA SER A 11 4.18 8.22 -18.66
C SER A 11 3.75 7.18 -17.63
N TYR A 12 4.61 6.89 -16.66
CA TYR A 12 4.33 5.95 -15.58
C TYR A 12 3.18 6.43 -14.68
N GLU A 13 3.15 7.71 -14.32
CA GLU A 13 2.08 8.32 -13.53
C GLU A 13 0.76 8.35 -14.28
N ALA A 14 0.79 8.70 -15.58
CA ALA A 14 -0.39 8.66 -16.45
C ALA A 14 -0.98 7.24 -16.53
N PHE A 15 -0.13 6.22 -16.72
CA PHE A 15 -0.56 4.82 -16.68
C PHE A 15 -1.15 4.45 -15.31
N GLY A 16 -0.48 4.86 -14.23
CA GLY A 16 -0.96 4.62 -12.87
C GLY A 16 -2.31 5.25 -12.58
N LYS A 17 -2.59 6.44 -13.13
CA LYS A 17 -3.90 7.11 -13.05
C LYS A 17 -4.96 6.36 -13.87
N ALA A 18 -4.68 6.10 -15.16
CA ALA A 18 -5.61 5.40 -16.04
C ALA A 18 -5.99 4.02 -15.47
N ALA A 19 -5.03 3.27 -14.93
CA ALA A 19 -5.29 1.98 -14.31
C ALA A 19 -6.21 2.06 -13.07
N LYS A 20 -6.15 3.14 -12.29
CA LYS A 20 -7.06 3.36 -11.15
C LYS A 20 -8.48 3.69 -11.62
N GLU A 21 -8.62 4.43 -12.71
CA GLU A 21 -9.90 4.91 -13.25
C GLU A 21 -10.60 3.89 -14.17
N ALA A 22 -9.91 2.81 -14.54
CA ALA A 22 -10.40 1.81 -15.49
C ALA A 22 -11.47 0.85 -14.93
N GLY A 23 -11.84 0.95 -13.65
CA GLY A 23 -12.73 -0.03 -13.02
C GLY A 23 -13.63 0.58 -11.93
N PRO A 24 -14.55 -0.22 -11.37
CA PRO A 24 -15.57 0.26 -10.46
C PRO A 24 -15.10 0.41 -9.00
N LEU A 25 -13.88 -0.02 -8.69
CA LEU A 25 -13.37 -0.02 -7.32
C LEU A 25 -13.18 1.41 -6.81
N SER A 26 -13.64 1.64 -5.59
CA SER A 26 -13.41 2.88 -4.86
C SER A 26 -11.92 3.10 -4.57
N ALA A 27 -11.56 4.35 -4.25
CA ALA A 27 -10.19 4.69 -3.86
C ALA A 27 -9.68 3.85 -2.67
N ARG A 28 -10.56 3.56 -1.71
CA ARG A 28 -10.31 2.66 -0.57
C ARG A 28 -9.95 1.25 -1.06
N GLU A 29 -10.80 0.64 -1.88
CA GLU A 29 -10.58 -0.72 -2.39
C GLU A 29 -9.29 -0.82 -3.20
N VAL A 30 -9.05 0.15 -4.10
CA VAL A 30 -7.81 0.19 -4.89
C VAL A 30 -6.58 0.28 -3.99
N ALA A 31 -6.62 1.09 -2.94
CA ALA A 31 -5.49 1.22 -2.01
C ALA A 31 -5.24 -0.08 -1.23
N LEU A 32 -6.30 -0.74 -0.72
CA LEU A 32 -6.19 -2.00 -0.01
C LEU A 32 -5.67 -3.13 -0.91
N VAL A 33 -6.13 -3.21 -2.16
CA VAL A 33 -5.63 -4.19 -3.15
C VAL A 33 -4.13 -3.98 -3.40
N LYS A 34 -3.69 -2.73 -3.62
CA LYS A 34 -2.28 -2.43 -3.86
C LYS A 34 -1.40 -2.69 -2.63
N LEU A 35 -1.93 -2.42 -1.44
CA LEU A 35 -1.27 -2.80 -0.19
C LEU A 35 -1.11 -4.32 -0.10
N ALA A 36 -2.19 -5.08 -0.24
CA ALA A 36 -2.16 -6.54 -0.18
C ALA A 36 -1.16 -7.16 -1.18
N ILE A 37 -1.12 -6.66 -2.42
CA ILE A 37 -0.13 -7.08 -3.44
C ILE A 37 1.30 -6.79 -2.97
N SER A 38 1.55 -5.62 -2.40
CA SER A 38 2.90 -5.24 -1.93
C SER A 38 3.38 -6.10 -0.77
N LEU A 39 2.48 -6.39 0.18
CA LEU A 39 2.75 -7.28 1.31
C LEU A 39 3.06 -8.70 0.82
N GLY A 40 2.21 -9.25 -0.05
CA GLY A 40 2.37 -10.58 -0.62
C GLY A 40 3.62 -10.72 -1.50
N ALA A 41 3.96 -9.69 -2.27
CA ALA A 41 5.15 -9.66 -3.11
C ALA A 41 6.45 -9.41 -2.33
N GLY A 42 6.38 -9.13 -1.02
CA GLY A 42 7.55 -8.87 -0.18
C GLY A 42 8.26 -7.54 -0.51
N LEU A 43 7.52 -6.54 -0.99
CA LEU A 43 8.07 -5.26 -1.42
C LEU A 43 7.92 -4.19 -0.32
N GLU A 44 8.86 -4.12 0.61
CA GLU A 44 8.80 -3.23 1.79
C GLU A 44 8.53 -1.75 1.44
N GLY A 45 9.33 -1.17 0.55
CA GLY A 45 9.17 0.23 0.14
C GLY A 45 7.80 0.51 -0.49
N ALA A 46 7.27 -0.46 -1.26
CA ALA A 46 5.94 -0.37 -1.84
C ALA A 46 4.84 -0.54 -0.78
N ALA A 47 5.02 -1.45 0.18
CA ALA A 47 4.12 -1.64 1.31
C ALA A 47 4.00 -0.34 2.11
N HIS A 48 5.12 0.28 2.48
CA HIS A 48 5.11 1.57 3.17
C HIS A 48 4.40 2.66 2.37
N SER A 49 4.65 2.76 1.06
CA SER A 49 3.95 3.73 0.21
C SER A 49 2.46 3.46 0.13
N HIS A 50 2.04 2.20 0.02
CA HIS A 50 0.63 1.84 -0.10
C HIS A 50 -0.12 1.92 1.24
N CYS A 51 0.53 1.72 2.38
CA CYS A 51 -0.04 2.03 3.70
C CYS A 51 -0.41 3.51 3.78
N ARG A 52 0.51 4.44 3.47
CA ARG A 52 0.23 5.89 3.49
C ARG A 52 -0.92 6.27 2.56
N LYS A 53 -0.89 5.77 1.33
CA LYS A 53 -1.96 5.99 0.32
C LYS A 53 -3.31 5.42 0.77
N ALA A 54 -3.33 4.31 1.51
CA ALA A 54 -4.55 3.75 2.05
C ALA A 54 -5.14 4.62 3.16
N LEU A 55 -4.30 5.17 4.04
CA LEU A 55 -4.73 6.14 5.05
C LEU A 55 -5.26 7.43 4.41
N GLU A 56 -4.57 7.95 3.39
CA GLU A 56 -5.05 9.08 2.57
C GLU A 56 -6.41 8.78 1.89
N ALA A 57 -6.68 7.52 1.55
CA ALA A 57 -7.95 7.07 0.97
C ALA A 57 -9.04 6.80 2.03
N GLY A 58 -8.82 7.17 3.30
CA GLY A 58 -9.78 7.04 4.39
C GLY A 58 -9.81 5.67 5.06
N CYS A 59 -8.79 4.83 4.86
CA CYS A 59 -8.62 3.62 5.67
C CYS A 59 -8.15 4.00 7.07
N THR A 60 -8.53 3.20 8.06
CA THR A 60 -8.04 3.32 9.42
C THR A 60 -6.77 2.46 9.63
N PRO A 61 -5.97 2.73 10.68
CA PRO A 61 -4.89 1.83 11.09
C PRO A 61 -5.34 0.37 11.24
N ASP A 62 -6.53 0.15 11.79
CA ASP A 62 -7.08 -1.19 12.00
C ASP A 62 -7.46 -1.88 10.68
N ASP A 63 -7.91 -1.14 9.68
CA ASP A 63 -8.11 -1.67 8.32
C ASP A 63 -6.79 -2.24 7.77
N LEU A 64 -5.67 -1.52 7.94
CA LEU A 64 -4.37 -1.95 7.40
C LEU A 64 -3.81 -3.15 8.16
N ARG A 65 -3.94 -3.17 9.49
CA ARG A 65 -3.59 -4.34 10.31
C ARG A 65 -4.39 -5.55 9.89
N HIS A 66 -5.68 -5.37 9.61
CA HIS A 66 -6.54 -6.46 9.15
C HIS A 66 -6.12 -7.00 7.78
N VAL A 67 -5.69 -6.15 6.82
CA VAL A 67 -5.11 -6.61 5.55
C VAL A 67 -3.90 -7.51 5.77
N ALA A 68 -3.01 -7.16 6.70
CA ALA A 68 -1.90 -8.04 7.05
C ALA A 68 -2.42 -9.36 7.63
N VAL A 69 -3.28 -9.33 8.65
CA VAL A 69 -3.81 -10.54 9.31
C VAL A 69 -4.53 -11.49 8.34
N VAL A 70 -5.42 -10.97 7.48
CA VAL A 70 -6.21 -11.79 6.53
C VAL A 70 -5.33 -12.40 5.43
N SER A 71 -4.10 -11.89 5.23
CA SER A 71 -3.14 -12.49 4.29
C SER A 71 -2.53 -13.80 4.82
N ALA A 72 -2.54 -14.06 6.13
CA ALA A 72 -1.84 -15.20 6.74
C ALA A 72 -2.18 -16.58 6.11
N PRO A 73 -3.46 -16.91 5.81
CA PRO A 73 -3.79 -18.18 5.17
C PRO A 73 -3.30 -18.28 3.71
N THR A 74 -2.98 -17.16 3.06
CA THR A 74 -2.57 -17.09 1.66
C THR A 74 -1.05 -17.11 1.50
N ILE A 75 -0.34 -16.30 2.31
CA ILE A 75 1.11 -16.09 2.16
C ILE A 75 1.94 -16.71 3.29
N GLY A 76 1.28 -17.35 4.27
CA GLY A 76 1.89 -18.01 5.42
C GLY A 76 2.15 -17.06 6.60
N PHE A 77 2.16 -17.63 7.82
CA PHE A 77 2.29 -16.87 9.06
C PHE A 77 3.58 -16.03 9.16
N PRO A 78 4.79 -16.54 8.83
CA PRO A 78 6.01 -15.73 8.90
C PRO A 78 5.99 -14.53 7.94
N THR A 79 5.48 -14.74 6.73
CA THR A 79 5.34 -13.70 5.71
C THR A 79 4.34 -12.63 6.17
N MET A 80 3.23 -13.04 6.77
CA MET A 80 2.27 -12.11 7.37
C MET A 80 2.87 -11.33 8.52
N MET A 81 3.66 -11.94 9.41
CA MET A 81 4.28 -11.22 10.53
C MET A 81 5.21 -10.09 10.05
N ARG A 82 5.99 -10.33 8.99
CA ARG A 82 6.78 -9.29 8.31
C ARG A 82 5.89 -8.22 7.66
N ALA A 83 4.82 -8.62 6.98
CA ALA A 83 3.86 -7.68 6.41
C ALA A 83 3.24 -6.78 7.50
N LYS A 84 2.89 -7.35 8.65
CA LYS A 84 2.37 -6.63 9.80
C LYS A 84 3.40 -5.65 10.36
N SER A 85 4.68 -6.01 10.49
CA SER A 85 5.70 -5.07 10.99
C SER A 85 5.82 -3.83 10.11
N TRP A 86 5.81 -3.99 8.78
CA TRP A 86 5.83 -2.85 7.85
C TRP A 86 4.57 -1.98 7.93
N VAL A 87 3.41 -2.56 8.26
CA VAL A 87 2.18 -1.79 8.51
C VAL A 87 2.34 -0.95 9.77
N GLU A 88 2.84 -1.53 10.86
CA GLU A 88 3.07 -0.79 12.11
C GLU A 88 4.13 0.31 11.94
N ASP A 89 5.20 0.06 11.16
CA ASP A 89 6.25 1.05 10.87
C ASP A 89 5.69 2.36 10.29
N VAL A 90 4.55 2.30 9.59
CA VAL A 90 3.87 3.49 9.03
C VAL A 90 2.88 4.08 10.02
N ILE A 91 2.10 3.24 10.73
CA ILE A 91 1.10 3.71 11.70
C ILE A 91 1.79 4.45 12.86
N ASP A 92 2.87 3.88 13.41
CA ASP A 92 3.57 4.45 14.56
C ASP A 92 4.26 5.78 14.21
N LYS A 93 4.73 5.93 12.97
CA LYS A 93 5.32 7.20 12.49
C LYS A 93 4.29 8.31 12.25
N GLN A 94 3.02 7.96 12.03
CA GLN A 94 1.94 8.95 11.91
C GLN A 94 1.37 9.34 13.26
N GLY A 95 1.36 8.44 14.26
CA GLY A 95 0.93 8.74 15.63
C GLY A 95 1.94 9.53 16.47
N GLY A 96 3.18 9.68 16.01
CA GLY A 96 4.24 10.48 16.67
C GLY A 96 4.33 11.94 16.19
N GLN A 97 3.38 12.42 15.39
CA GLN A 97 3.23 13.81 14.96
C GLN A 97 1.99 14.42 15.63
N GLU A 98 1.99 14.46 16.95
CA GLU A 98 1.10 15.30 17.77
C GLU A 98 1.94 16.22 18.66
#